data_AF-A0AAX0ZCT9-F1
#
_entry.id   AF-A0AAX0ZCT9-F1
#
_cell.length_a   1.000
_cell.length_b   1.000
_cell.length_c   1.000
_cell.angle_alpha   90.00
_cell.angle_beta   90.00
_cell.angle_gamma   90.00
#
_symmetry.space_group_name_H-M   'P 1'
#
loop_
_entity.id
_entity.type
_entity.pdbx_description
1 polymer ?
#
loop_
_entity_poly.entity_id
_entity_poly.type
_entity_poly.pdbx_seq_one_letter_code
_entity_poly.pdbx_strand_id
1 'polypeptide(L)'
;MPNSLLDLNEQIFHRFNLAKEGRVFDFHDEIEPFVHHVDEMILYLHDKQSQICALPYFNDHKLQQLIKLIEEVSVECHYLSTSKKLFLEKMKVIHHDLTYIQQKGGLPHV
;
A
#
# COMPACT_ATOMS: atom_id res chain seq x y z
N MET A 1 -2.35 -14.41 -3.97
CA MET A 1 -1.36 -13.38 -3.61
C MET A 1 -1.44 -12.27 -4.64
N PRO A 2 -1.37 -10.98 -4.26
CA PRO A 2 -1.31 -9.86 -5.21
C PRO A 2 -0.11 -10.02 -6.14
N ASN A 3 -0.27 -9.66 -7.42
CA ASN A 3 0.80 -9.75 -8.43
C ASN A 3 1.39 -8.36 -8.78
N SER A 4 0.89 -7.31 -8.12
CA SER A 4 1.28 -5.91 -8.27
C SER A 4 0.98 -5.10 -7.00
N LEU A 5 1.58 -3.92 -6.87
CA LEU A 5 1.29 -2.99 -5.78
C LEU A 5 -0.13 -2.41 -5.87
N LEU A 6 -0.70 -2.28 -7.06
CA LEU A 6 -2.11 -1.93 -7.23
C LEU A 6 -3.04 -3.04 -6.71
N ASP A 7 -2.77 -4.31 -7.00
CA ASP A 7 -3.53 -5.44 -6.43
C ASP A 7 -3.41 -5.47 -4.89
N LEU A 8 -2.22 -5.15 -4.36
CA LEU A 8 -2.01 -5.05 -2.92
C LEU A 8 -2.87 -3.93 -2.32
N ASN A 9 -2.90 -2.76 -2.96
CA ASN A 9 -3.72 -1.64 -2.56
C ASN A 9 -5.22 -2.00 -2.56
N GLU A 10 -5.70 -2.78 -3.54
CA GLU A 10 -7.07 -3.31 -3.54
C GLU A 10 -7.34 -4.30 -2.40
N GLN A 11 -6.37 -5.16 -2.07
CA GLN A 11 -6.50 -6.09 -0.94
C GLN A 11 -6.53 -5.37 0.41
N ILE A 12 -5.68 -4.36 0.60
CA ILE A 12 -5.72 -3.48 1.77
C ILE A 12 -7.12 -2.85 1.91
N PHE A 13 -7.67 -2.34 0.80
CA PHE A 13 -9.02 -1.76 0.79
C PHE A 13 -10.10 -2.80 1.13
N HIS A 14 -9.99 -4.01 0.59
CA HIS A 14 -10.92 -5.09 0.87
C HIS A 14 -10.92 -5.48 2.36
N ARG A 15 -9.73 -5.68 2.95
CA ARG A 15 -9.59 -6.02 4.37
C ARG A 15 -10.15 -4.92 5.28
N PHE A 16 -9.95 -3.66 4.90
CA PHE A 16 -10.58 -2.51 5.56
C PHE A 16 -12.11 -2.59 5.58
N ASN A 17 -12.74 -2.91 4.45
CA ASN A 17 -14.19 -3.04 4.40
C ASN A 17 -14.70 -4.18 5.29
N LEU A 18 -14.02 -5.33 5.28
CA LEU A 18 -14.36 -6.44 6.17
C LEU A 18 -14.25 -6.04 7.64
N ALA A 19 -13.20 -5.31 8.04
CA ALA A 19 -13.08 -4.78 9.39
C ALA A 19 -14.25 -3.85 9.75
N LYS A 20 -14.72 -3.00 8.81
CA LYS A 20 -15.90 -2.14 9.01
C LYS A 20 -17.22 -2.89 9.06
N GLU A 21 -17.28 -4.07 8.47
CA GLU A 21 -18.42 -5.00 8.56
C GLU A 21 -18.40 -5.82 9.87
N GLY A 22 -17.39 -5.61 10.72
CA GLY A 22 -17.29 -6.23 12.04
C GLY A 22 -16.42 -7.49 12.09
N ARG A 23 -15.70 -7.83 11.00
CA ARG A 23 -14.69 -8.88 11.04
C ARG A 23 -13.57 -8.49 11.99
N VAL A 24 -13.23 -9.42 12.88
CA VAL A 24 -12.02 -9.35 13.72
C VAL A 24 -10.96 -10.20 13.05
N PHE A 25 -9.76 -9.65 12.90
CA PHE A 25 -8.61 -10.35 12.34
C PHE A 25 -7.70 -10.83 13.47
N ASP A 26 -7.24 -12.07 13.38
CA ASP A 26 -6.22 -12.59 14.29
C ASP A 26 -4.84 -11.99 13.97
N PHE A 27 -4.09 -11.62 15.00
CA PHE A 27 -2.81 -10.97 14.81
C PHE A 27 -1.77 -11.90 14.17
N HIS A 28 -1.64 -13.13 14.68
CA HIS A 28 -0.58 -14.06 14.25
C HIS A 28 -0.95 -14.82 12.99
N ASP A 29 -2.23 -15.17 12.83
CA ASP A 29 -2.68 -15.99 11.70
C ASP A 29 -3.01 -15.13 10.47
N GLU A 30 -3.32 -13.84 10.64
CA GLU A 30 -3.85 -13.02 9.55
C GLU A 30 -3.16 -11.67 9.35
N ILE A 31 -2.89 -10.92 10.42
CA ILE A 31 -2.30 -9.57 10.30
C ILE A 31 -0.80 -9.67 10.02
N GLU A 32 -0.06 -10.37 10.86
CA GLU A 32 1.40 -10.52 10.76
C GLU A 32 1.83 -11.12 9.41
N PRO A 33 1.23 -12.23 8.91
CA PRO A 33 1.59 -12.76 7.60
C PRO A 33 1.26 -11.81 6.45
N PHE A 34 0.18 -11.03 6.57
CA PHE A 34 -0.21 -10.06 5.56
C PHE A 34 0.75 -8.87 5.52
N VAL A 35 1.13 -8.33 6.68
CA VAL A 35 2.09 -7.22 6.78
C VAL A 35 3.47 -7.67 6.29
N HIS A 36 3.93 -8.87 6.64
CA HIS A 36 5.17 -9.41 6.07
C HIS A 36 5.14 -9.48 4.54
N HIS A 37 4.01 -9.86 3.95
CA HIS A 37 3.87 -9.84 2.50
C HIS A 37 3.90 -8.43 1.91
N VAL A 38 3.37 -7.43 2.62
CA VAL A 38 3.47 -6.02 2.24
C VAL A 38 4.94 -5.57 2.26
N ASP A 39 5.70 -5.97 3.28
CA ASP A 39 7.13 -5.65 3.39
C ASP A 39 7.93 -6.18 2.19
N GLU A 40 7.63 -7.40 1.72
CA GLU A 40 8.23 -7.96 0.50
C GLU A 40 7.96 -7.10 -0.75
N MET A 41 6.75 -6.53 -0.86
CA MET A 41 6.38 -5.65 -1.97
C MET A 41 7.03 -4.26 -1.83
N ILE A 42 7.24 -3.77 -0.61
CA ILE A 42 8.00 -2.55 -0.36
C ILE A 42 9.47 -2.71 -0.77
N LEU A 43 10.07 -3.90 -0.58
CA LEU A 43 11.42 -4.18 -1.08
C LEU A 43 11.52 -4.00 -2.59
N TYR A 44 10.46 -4.33 -3.35
CA TYR A 44 10.42 -4.06 -4.78
C TYR A 44 10.42 -2.56 -5.11
N LEU A 45 9.75 -1.72 -4.32
CA LEU A 45 9.83 -0.25 -4.46
C LEU A 45 11.25 0.26 -4.19
N HIS A 46 11.94 -0.29 -3.19
CA HIS A 46 13.34 0.05 -2.92
C HIS A 46 14.27 -0.37 -4.05
N ASP A 47 14.12 -1.57 -4.61
CA ASP A 47 14.91 -2.02 -5.77
C ASP A 47 14.72 -1.10 -6.99
N LYS A 48 13.52 -0.54 -7.16
CA LYS A 48 13.21 0.41 -8.25
C LYS A 48 13.42 1.87 -7.88
N GLN A 49 13.96 2.19 -6.71
CA GLN A 49 14.07 3.57 -6.21
C GLN A 49 14.73 4.50 -7.24
N SER A 50 15.88 4.14 -7.81
CA SER A 50 16.56 5.01 -8.78
C SER A 50 15.72 5.29 -10.04
N GLN A 51 14.92 4.31 -10.50
CA GLN A 51 14.04 4.48 -11.65
C GLN A 51 12.84 5.35 -11.29
N ILE A 52 12.24 5.11 -10.12
CA ILE A 52 11.09 5.87 -9.63
C ILE A 52 11.45 7.33 -9.37
N CYS A 53 12.57 7.59 -8.70
CA CYS A 53 13.03 8.94 -8.38
C CYS A 53 13.54 9.72 -9.59
N ALA A 54 13.78 9.05 -10.73
CA ALA A 54 14.06 9.72 -11.99
C ALA A 54 12.78 10.23 -12.70
N LEU A 55 11.59 9.80 -12.25
CA LEU A 55 10.33 10.28 -12.80
C LEU A 55 10.06 11.72 -12.40
N PRO A 56 9.48 12.55 -13.30
CA PRO A 56 8.96 13.85 -12.91
C PRO A 56 8.00 13.73 -11.73
N TYR A 57 7.99 14.72 -10.84
CA TYR A 57 7.16 14.71 -9.61
C TYR A 57 7.49 13.64 -8.57
N PHE A 58 8.47 12.76 -8.80
CA PHE A 58 9.01 11.88 -7.76
C PHE A 58 10.41 12.31 -7.36
N ASN A 59 10.73 12.06 -6.10
CA ASN A 59 12.05 12.18 -5.51
C ASN A 59 12.11 11.21 -4.33
N ASP A 60 13.27 11.08 -3.69
CA ASP A 60 13.44 10.15 -2.57
C ASP A 60 12.41 10.42 -1.46
N HIS A 61 12.19 11.68 -1.09
CA HIS A 61 11.25 12.05 -0.04
C HIS A 61 9.82 11.59 -0.38
N LYS A 62 9.34 11.82 -1.60
CA LYS A 62 8.00 11.41 -2.00
C LYS A 62 7.85 9.88 -2.07
N LEU A 63 8.90 9.17 -2.50
CA LEU A 63 8.89 7.71 -2.46
C LEU A 63 8.80 7.18 -1.01
N GLN A 64 9.57 7.76 -0.09
CA GLN A 64 9.49 7.38 1.33
C GLN A 64 8.12 7.70 1.94
N GLN A 65 7.48 8.80 1.54
CA GLN A 65 6.10 9.10 1.95
C GLN A 65 5.11 8.06 1.44
N LEU A 66 5.24 7.61 0.19
CA LEU A 66 4.40 6.56 -0.37
C LEU A 66 4.56 5.24 0.40
N ILE A 67 5.81 4.83 0.64
CA ILE A 67 6.11 3.60 1.39
C ILE A 67 5.49 3.66 2.80
N LYS A 68 5.73 4.75 3.53
CA LYS A 68 5.15 4.96 4.86
C LYS A 68 3.62 4.89 4.85
N LEU A 69 2.97 5.49 3.85
CA LEU A 69 1.52 5.40 3.73
C LEU A 69 1.06 3.96 3.53
N ILE A 70 1.72 3.19 2.67
CA ILE A 70 1.43 1.76 2.43
C ILE A 70 1.57 0.95 3.73
N GLU A 71 2.67 1.12 4.45
CA GLU A 71 2.91 0.47 5.75
C GLU A 71 1.76 0.77 6.74
N GLU A 72 1.42 2.05 6.90
CA GLU A 72 0.34 2.48 7.79
C GLU A 72 -1.00 1.85 7.42
N VAL A 73 -1.43 1.97 6.16
CA VAL A 73 -2.74 1.43 5.74
C VAL A 73 -2.80 -0.10 5.78
N SER A 74 -1.67 -0.77 5.60
CA SER A 74 -1.58 -2.23 5.66
C SER A 74 -1.90 -2.76 7.06
N VAL A 75 -1.55 -2.01 8.11
CA VAL A 75 -1.88 -2.33 9.50
C VAL A 75 -3.28 -1.82 9.85
N GLU A 76 -3.57 -0.55 9.55
CA GLU A 76 -4.83 0.13 9.87
C GLU A 76 -6.06 -0.57 9.28
N CYS A 77 -5.92 -1.28 8.15
CA CYS A 77 -7.03 -1.95 7.48
C CYS A 77 -7.69 -3.08 8.29
N HIS A 78 -7.06 -3.55 9.36
CA HIS A 78 -7.61 -4.63 10.19
C HIS A 78 -8.48 -4.15 11.35
N TYR A 79 -8.51 -2.85 11.63
CA TYR A 79 -9.12 -2.32 12.85
C TYR A 79 -10.45 -1.61 12.61
N LEU A 80 -11.47 -2.05 13.34
CA LEU A 80 -12.80 -1.41 13.35
C LEU A 80 -12.75 0.05 13.80
N SER A 81 -11.78 0.42 14.65
CA SER A 81 -11.59 1.80 15.15
C SER A 81 -10.96 2.76 14.13
N THR A 82 -10.34 2.25 13.05
CA THR A 82 -9.68 3.09 12.04
C THR A 82 -10.65 4.11 11.44
N SER A 83 -10.25 5.38 11.38
CA SER A 83 -11.07 6.44 10.79
C SER A 83 -11.27 6.20 9.29
N LYS A 84 -12.53 6.00 8.88
CA LYS A 84 -12.87 5.80 7.46
C LYS A 84 -12.43 6.96 6.58
N LYS A 85 -12.59 8.20 7.05
CA LYS A 85 -12.20 9.38 6.27
C LYS A 85 -10.68 9.39 6.03
N LEU A 86 -9.88 9.28 7.10
CA LEU A 86 -8.43 9.34 7.00
C LEU A 86 -7.87 8.19 6.18
N PHE A 87 -8.39 6.97 6.39
CA PHE A 87 -7.96 5.80 5.62
C PHE A 87 -8.22 6.00 4.12
N LEU A 88 -9.43 6.43 3.73
CA LEU A 88 -9.76 6.66 2.32
C LEU A 88 -8.92 7.78 1.69
N GLU A 89 -8.54 8.80 2.44
CA GLU A 89 -7.63 9.85 1.96
C GLU A 89 -6.24 9.28 1.67
N LYS A 90 -5.68 8.46 2.58
CA LYS A 90 -4.40 7.77 2.36
C LYS A 90 -4.46 6.85 1.14
N MET A 91 -5.50 6.03 1.02
CA MET A 91 -5.68 5.09 -0.10
C MET A 91 -5.74 5.79 -1.46
N LYS A 92 -6.36 6.97 -1.54
CA LYS A 92 -6.40 7.78 -2.77
C LYS A 92 -5.02 8.27 -3.17
N VAL A 93 -4.22 8.73 -2.20
CA VAL A 93 -2.84 9.17 -2.44
C VAL A 93 -1.99 8.00 -2.93
N ILE A 94 -2.05 6.86 -2.24
CA ILE A 94 -1.33 5.63 -2.63
C ILE A 94 -1.71 5.21 -4.04
N HIS A 95 -3.01 5.10 -4.33
CA HIS A 95 -3.49 4.67 -5.65
C HIS A 95 -3.02 5.61 -6.77
N HIS A 96 -3.12 6.92 -6.55
CA HIS A 96 -2.65 7.92 -7.50
C HIS A 96 -1.16 7.77 -7.78
N ASP A 97 -0.35 7.68 -6.73
CA ASP A 97 1.10 7.60 -6.84
C ASP A 97 1.58 6.28 -7.47
N LEU A 98 0.97 5.14 -7.11
CA LEU A 98 1.24 3.84 -7.76
C LEU A 98 0.87 3.87 -9.25
N THR A 99 -0.32 4.38 -9.58
CA THR A 99 -0.78 4.51 -10.98
C THR A 99 0.17 5.40 -11.79
N TYR A 100 0.65 6.49 -11.21
CA TYR A 100 1.62 7.38 -11.84
C TYR A 100 2.93 6.64 -12.15
N ILE A 101 3.47 5.92 -11.16
CA ILE A 101 4.69 5.14 -11.32
C ILE A 101 4.52 4.05 -12.39
N GLN A 102 3.41 3.32 -12.40
CA GLN A 102 3.13 2.28 -13.39
C GLN A 102 3.12 2.86 -14.82
N GLN A 103 2.39 3.96 -15.02
CA GLN A 103 2.20 4.56 -16.35
C GLN A 103 3.45 5.29 -16.86
N LYS A 104 4.23 5.93 -15.98
CA LYS A 104 5.38 6.77 -16.37
C LYS A 104 6.72 6.07 -16.21
N GLY A 105 6.84 5.17 -15.23
CA GLY A 105 8.03 4.34 -15.00
C GLY A 105 8.10 3.12 -15.89
N GLY A 106 7.01 2.73 -16.55
CA GLY A 106 6.97 1.47 -17.32
C GLY A 106 7.23 0.26 -16.42
N LEU A 107 6.81 0.34 -15.15
CA LEU A 107 6.98 -0.69 -14.14
C LEU A 107 5.65 -1.47 -14.02
N PRO A 108 5.48 -2.61 -14.71
CA PRO A 108 4.18 -3.30 -14.81
C PRO A 108 3.71 -3.93 -13.49
N HIS A 109 4.62 -4.11 -12.52
CA HIS A 109 4.33 -4.70 -11.21
C HIS A 109 4.23 -3.65 -10.09
N VAL A 110 4.40 -2.36 -10.42
CA VAL A 110 3.89 -1.26 -9.59
C VAL A 110 2.45 -0.99 -10.01
#